data_AF-X1RMS9-F1
#
_entry.id   AF-X1RMS9-F1
#
_cell.length_a   1.000
_cell.length_b   1.000
_cell.length_c   1.000
_cell.angle_alpha   90.00
_cell.angle_beta   90.00
_cell.angle_gamma   90.00
#
_symmetry.space_group_name_H-M   'P 1'
#
loop_
_entity.id
_entity.type
_entity.pdbx_description
1 polymer ?
#
loop_
_entity_poly.entity_id
_entity_poly.type
_entity_poly.pdbx_seq_one_letter_code
_entity_poly.pdbx_strand_id
1 'polypeptide(L)'
;MKCYTISGMELYPRMPVPDMDKAFRLMKELNLVCAVHAEDYHLVDYYSHLMQEMGREDSESWSEGRTYEAEPEAIWSVVGITGKVGNKLHIVHLSTKEGLNVIRR
;
A
#
# COMPACT_ATOMS: atom_id res chain seq x y z
N MET A 1 9.06 -8.99 -7.65
CA MET A 1 8.85 -9.03 -6.18
C MET A 1 7.52 -8.37 -5.86
N LYS A 2 6.75 -8.91 -4.90
CA LYS A 2 5.52 -8.28 -4.42
C LYS A 2 5.74 -7.75 -3.00
N CYS A 3 5.51 -6.47 -2.79
CA CYS A 3 5.62 -5.77 -1.51
C CYS A 3 4.24 -5.37 -0.99
N TYR A 4 4.13 -5.19 0.31
CA TYR A 4 2.90 -4.81 1.00
C TYR A 4 3.19 -3.62 1.91
N THR A 5 2.51 -2.50 1.74
CA THR A 5 2.55 -1.41 2.73
C THR A 5 1.77 -1.78 4.00
N ILE A 6 0.76 -2.63 3.84
CA ILE A 6 0.06 -3.40 4.87
C ILE A 6 -0.55 -4.66 4.23
N SER A 7 -0.93 -5.65 5.02
CA SER A 7 -1.64 -6.86 4.58
C SER A 7 -2.61 -7.29 5.68
N GLY A 8 -3.70 -7.96 5.30
CA GLY A 8 -4.59 -8.63 6.26
C GLY A 8 -4.11 -10.03 6.68
N MET A 9 -2.93 -10.47 6.24
CA MET A 9 -2.42 -11.83 6.46
C MET A 9 -1.03 -11.82 7.10
N GLU A 10 -0.83 -12.67 8.11
CA GLU A 10 0.45 -12.82 8.82
C GLU A 10 1.61 -13.25 7.92
N LEU A 11 1.35 -14.14 6.95
CA LEU A 11 2.37 -14.65 6.02
C LEU A 11 2.88 -13.59 5.03
N TYR A 12 2.23 -12.43 4.96
CA TYR A 12 2.59 -11.34 4.06
C TYR A 12 2.78 -10.05 4.85
N PRO A 13 3.84 -9.96 5.68
CA PRO A 13 4.02 -8.83 6.57
C PRO A 13 4.21 -7.52 5.80
N ARG A 14 3.89 -6.41 6.48
CA ARG A 14 4.20 -5.05 6.04
C ARG A 14 5.71 -4.91 5.79
N MET A 15 6.04 -4.22 4.69
CA MET A 15 7.36 -3.67 4.43
C MET A 15 7.29 -2.14 4.57
N PRO A 16 7.97 -1.54 5.56
CA PRO A 16 8.02 -0.08 5.70
C PRO A 16 8.61 0.60 4.45
N VAL A 17 8.13 1.82 4.17
CA VAL A 17 8.57 2.67 3.05
C VAL A 17 10.12 2.80 2.95
N PRO A 18 10.88 3.00 4.05
CA PRO A 18 12.35 3.03 3.98
C PRO A 18 13.00 1.73 3.49
N ASP A 19 12.42 0.57 3.81
CA ASP A 19 12.93 -0.72 3.34
C ASP A 19 12.52 -0.99 1.89
N MET A 20 11.37 -0.45 1.46
CA MET A 20 11.00 -0.43 0.05
C MET A 20 12.02 0.35 -0.80
N ASP A 21 12.55 1.50 -0.36
CA ASP A 21 13.60 2.23 -1.11
C ASP A 21 14.83 1.35 -1.38
N LYS A 22 15.32 0.63 -0.36
CA LYS A 22 16.45 -0.30 -0.50
C LYS A 22 16.13 -1.41 -1.50
N ALA A 23 14.96 -2.03 -1.36
CA ALA A 23 14.56 -3.12 -2.23
C ALA A 23 14.37 -2.63 -3.68
N PHE A 24 13.83 -1.44 -3.90
CA PHE A 24 13.61 -0.87 -5.23
C PHE A 24 14.92 -0.57 -5.94
N ARG A 25 15.96 -0.13 -5.22
CA ARG A 25 17.31 0.07 -5.78
C ARG A 25 17.89 -1.24 -6.30
N LEU A 26 17.82 -2.31 -5.50
CA LEU A 26 18.28 -3.64 -5.93
C LEU A 26 17.48 -4.14 -7.14
N MET A 27 16.15 -3.99 -7.11
CA MET A 27 15.29 -4.42 -8.21
C MET A 27 15.55 -3.63 -9.51
N LYS A 28 15.93 -2.36 -9.40
CA LYS A 28 16.36 -1.54 -10.53
C LYS A 28 17.63 -2.07 -11.16
N GLU A 29 18.64 -2.41 -10.36
CA GLU A 29 19.90 -3.01 -10.85
C GLU A 29 19.64 -4.32 -11.60
N LEU A 30 18.67 -5.10 -11.13
CA LEU A 30 18.26 -6.36 -11.76
C LEU A 30 17.27 -6.18 -12.93
N ASN A 31 16.88 -4.95 -13.26
CA ASN A 31 15.86 -4.62 -14.27
C ASN A 31 14.51 -5.36 -14.04
N LEU A 32 14.11 -5.54 -12.79
CA LEU A 32 12.88 -6.22 -12.40
C LEU A 32 11.77 -5.24 -12.02
N VAL A 33 10.52 -5.71 -12.09
CA VAL A 33 9.34 -4.94 -11.67
C VAL A 33 9.09 -5.12 -10.16
N CYS A 34 8.78 -4.01 -9.48
CA CYS A 34 8.22 -4.02 -8.13
C CYS A 34 6.69 -3.97 -8.21
N ALA A 35 6.02 -5.03 -7.76
CA ALA A 35 4.57 -5.03 -7.57
C ALA A 35 4.24 -4.64 -6.12
N VAL A 36 3.26 -3.76 -5.89
CA VAL A 36 2.93 -3.26 -4.54
C VAL A 36 1.44 -3.30 -4.27
N HIS A 37 1.06 -3.96 -3.17
CA HIS A 37 -0.22 -3.76 -2.50
C HIS A 37 -0.09 -2.49 -1.65
N ALA A 38 -0.83 -1.44 -2.03
CA ALA A 38 -0.63 -0.09 -1.53
C ALA A 38 -1.85 0.42 -0.78
N GLU A 39 -1.88 0.22 0.53
CA GLU A 39 -2.81 0.85 1.48
C GLU A 39 -2.01 1.36 2.69
N ASP A 40 -2.30 2.57 3.16
CA ASP A 40 -1.53 3.18 4.25
C ASP A 40 -1.75 2.42 5.56
N TYR A 41 -0.65 2.06 6.21
CA TYR A 41 -0.71 1.27 7.42
C TYR A 41 -1.39 2.00 8.57
N HIS A 42 -1.09 3.28 8.76
CA HIS A 42 -1.55 4.02 9.93
C HIS A 42 -3.06 4.31 9.83
N LEU A 43 -3.54 4.63 8.63
CA LEU A 43 -4.97 4.78 8.37
C LEU A 43 -5.69 3.45 8.59
N VAL A 44 -5.22 2.36 8.00
CA VAL A 44 -5.88 1.05 8.15
C VAL A 44 -5.87 0.59 9.61
N ASP A 45 -4.74 0.73 10.32
CA ASP A 45 -4.62 0.36 11.74
C ASP A 45 -5.61 1.16 12.61
N TYR A 46 -5.68 2.47 12.42
CA TYR A 46 -6.58 3.35 13.17
C TYR A 46 -8.06 3.01 12.94
N TYR A 47 -8.50 2.95 11.69
CA TYR A 47 -9.91 2.70 11.38
C TYR A 47 -10.32 1.25 11.70
N SER A 48 -9.42 0.28 11.56
CA SER A 48 -9.69 -1.10 11.99
C SER A 48 -9.89 -1.18 13.50
N HIS A 49 -9.06 -0.50 14.30
CA HIS A 49 -9.26 -0.43 15.75
C HIS A 49 -10.56 0.28 16.12
N LEU A 50 -10.92 1.36 15.42
CA LEU A 50 -12.20 2.05 15.64
C LEU A 50 -13.40 1.11 15.42
N MET A 51 -13.38 0.29 14.36
CA MET A 51 -14.44 -0.69 14.12
C MET A 51 -14.54 -1.72 15.25
N GLN A 52 -13.40 -2.18 15.77
CA GLN A 52 -13.34 -3.09 16.91
C GLN A 52 -13.89 -2.44 18.20
N GLU A 53 -13.53 -1.19 18.49
CA GLU A 53 -14.04 -0.44 19.64
C GLU A 53 -15.56 -0.22 19.57
N MET A 54 -16.10 -0.08 18.36
CA MET A 54 -17.54 -0.01 18.11
C MET A 54 -18.25 -1.38 18.19
N GLY A 55 -17.51 -2.48 18.42
CA GLY A 55 -18.05 -3.84 18.46
C GLY A 55 -18.56 -4.35 17.11
N ARG A 56 -18.02 -3.83 16.00
CA ARG A 56 -18.44 -4.18 14.63
C ARG A 56 -17.64 -5.35 14.09
N GLU A 57 -18.25 -6.53 14.04
CA GLU A 57 -17.64 -7.78 13.54
C GLU A 57 -18.20 -8.26 12.18
N ASP A 58 -19.07 -7.47 11.55
CA ASP A 58 -19.64 -7.81 10.24
C ASP A 58 -18.64 -7.58 9.10
N SER A 59 -18.93 -8.17 7.93
CA SER A 59 -18.04 -8.08 6.77
C SER A 59 -17.87 -6.66 6.21
N GLU A 60 -18.82 -5.76 6.45
CA GLU A 60 -18.73 -4.37 5.98
C GLU A 60 -17.70 -3.59 6.80
N SER A 61 -17.56 -3.91 8.09
CA SER A 61 -16.55 -3.28 8.97
C SER A 61 -15.11 -3.50 8.49
N TRP A 62 -14.85 -4.60 7.77
CA TRP A 62 -13.54 -4.82 7.14
C TRP A 62 -13.21 -3.75 6.08
N SER A 63 -14.19 -3.41 5.25
CA SER A 63 -14.03 -2.36 4.24
C SER A 63 -13.96 -0.98 4.87
N GLU A 64 -14.76 -0.71 5.91
CA GLU A 64 -14.72 0.54 6.66
C GLU A 64 -13.38 0.75 7.39
N GLY A 65 -12.79 -0.31 7.93
CA GLY A 65 -11.46 -0.30 8.54
C GLY A 65 -10.33 -0.01 7.55
N ARG A 66 -10.57 -0.21 6.25
CA ARG A 66 -9.64 0.07 5.15
C ARG A 66 -10.11 1.29 4.37
N THR A 67 -10.24 2.41 5.10
CA THR A 67 -10.81 3.67 4.59
C THR A 67 -10.29 4.03 3.20
N TYR A 68 -11.13 4.69 2.42
CA TYR A 68 -10.86 5.06 1.02
C TYR A 68 -9.51 5.80 0.84
N GLU A 69 -9.13 6.64 1.80
CA GLU A 69 -7.91 7.45 1.79
C GLU A 69 -6.63 6.63 1.94
N ALA A 70 -6.71 5.40 2.46
CA ALA A 70 -5.55 4.57 2.70
C ALA A 70 -4.81 4.20 1.40
N GLU A 71 -5.55 3.84 0.34
CA GLU A 71 -4.94 3.47 -0.93
C GLU A 71 -4.18 4.64 -1.61
N PRO A 72 -4.79 5.81 -1.86
CA PRO A 72 -4.09 6.92 -2.52
C PRO A 72 -2.89 7.44 -1.71
N GLU A 73 -2.96 7.46 -0.38
CA GLU A 73 -1.84 7.89 0.48
C GLU A 73 -0.62 6.96 0.32
N ALA A 74 -0.85 5.64 0.36
CA ALA A 74 0.22 4.67 0.13
C ALA A 74 0.77 4.73 -1.31
N ILE A 75 -0.10 4.91 -2.31
CA ILE A 75 0.33 5.05 -3.71
C ILE A 75 1.23 6.28 -3.87
N TRP A 76 0.90 7.42 -3.25
CA TRP A 76 1.76 8.61 -3.26
C TRP A 76 3.17 8.32 -2.76
N SER A 77 3.27 7.65 -1.61
CA SER A 77 4.57 7.27 -1.02
C SER A 77 5.38 6.36 -1.95
N VAL A 78 4.74 5.35 -2.52
CA VAL A 78 5.39 4.35 -3.39
C VAL A 78 5.80 4.95 -4.74
N VAL A 79 4.97 5.82 -5.32
CA VAL A 79 5.29 6.57 -6.55
C VAL A 79 6.46 7.51 -6.30
N GLY A 80 6.50 8.19 -5.15
CA GLY A 80 7.63 9.05 -4.76
C GLY A 80 8.96 8.31 -4.71
N ILE A 81 9.00 7.13 -4.05
CA ILE A 81 10.20 6.27 -4.05
C ILE A 81 10.55 5.83 -5.48
N THR A 82 9.55 5.40 -6.25
CA THR A 82 9.77 4.91 -7.62
C THR A 82 10.38 5.99 -8.50
N GLY A 83 9.87 7.23 -8.42
CA GLY A 83 10.43 8.37 -9.14
C GLY A 83 11.85 8.69 -8.72
N LYS A 84 12.15 8.63 -7.41
CA LYS A 84 13.50 8.83 -6.86
C LYS A 84 14.49 7.75 -7.32
N VAL A 85 14.08 6.49 -7.40
CA VAL A 85 14.94 5.35 -7.75
C VAL A 85 15.00 5.09 -9.26
N GLY A 86 13.96 5.46 -10.00
CA GLY A 86 13.80 5.18 -11.43
C GLY A 86 13.49 3.72 -11.75
N ASN A 87 12.83 3.00 -10.84
CA ASN A 87 12.45 1.59 -11.02
C ASN A 87 11.11 1.41 -11.76
N LYS A 88 10.83 0.20 -12.26
CA LYS A 88 9.51 -0.17 -12.81
C LYS A 88 8.56 -0.54 -11.66
N LEU A 89 7.41 0.12 -11.60
CA LEU A 89 6.38 -0.08 -10.57
C LEU A 89 5.10 -0.66 -11.19
N HIS A 90 4.45 -1.57 -10.46
CA HIS A 90 3.10 -2.04 -10.73
C HIS A 90 2.28 -1.98 -9.44
N ILE A 91 1.25 -1.12 -9.40
CA ILE A 91 0.26 -1.13 -8.30
C ILE A 91 -0.72 -2.27 -8.58
N VAL A 92 -0.76 -3.26 -7.69
CA VAL A 92 -1.72 -4.35 -7.79
C VAL A 92 -3.08 -3.91 -7.25
N HIS A 93 -4.16 -4.50 -7.77
CA HIS A 93 -5.55 -4.34 -7.31
C HIS A 93 -5.94 -2.89 -6.96
N LEU A 94 -5.57 -1.95 -7.83
CA LEU A 94 -6.01 -0.55 -7.74
C LEU A 94 -7.55 -0.49 -7.68
N SER A 95 -8.08 0.16 -6.66
CA SER A 95 -9.51 0.16 -6.36
C SER A 95 -10.11 1.55 -6.17
N THR A 96 -9.29 2.58 -5.97
CA THR A 96 -9.74 3.95 -5.73
C THR A 96 -9.53 4.86 -6.96
N LYS A 97 -10.46 5.80 -7.14
CA LYS A 97 -10.35 6.84 -8.17
C LYS A 97 -9.16 7.75 -7.89
N GLU A 98 -8.92 8.09 -6.63
CA GLU A 98 -7.80 8.96 -6.28
C GLU A 98 -6.46 8.25 -6.47
N GLY A 99 -6.35 6.96 -6.16
CA GLY A 99 -5.16 6.16 -6.48
C GLY A 99 -4.84 6.20 -7.98
N LEU A 100 -5.86 6.07 -8.85
CA LEU A 100 -5.69 6.23 -10.30
C LEU A 100 -5.22 7.63 -10.68
N ASN A 101 -5.76 8.67 -10.05
CA ASN A 101 -5.35 10.05 -10.30
C ASN A 101 -3.89 10.31 -9.92
N VAL A 102 -3.36 9.64 -8.90
CA VAL A 102 -1.92 9.74 -8.54
C VAL A 102 -1.05 9.13 -9.64
N ILE A 103 -1.44 7.96 -10.16
CA ILE A 103 -0.63 7.20 -11.14
C ILE A 103 -0.66 7.84 -12.54
N ARG A 104 -1.75 8.53 -12.91
CA ARG A 104 -1.91 9.15 -14.24
C ARG A 104 -1.21 10.51 -14.39
N ARG A 105 -0.65 11.07 -13.32
CA ARG A 105 0.12 12.32 -13.36
C ARG A 105 1.49 12.09 -13.99
#